data_AF-A0A0F7ZJ38-F1
#
_entry.id   AF-A0A0F7ZJ38-F1
#
_cell.length_a   1.000
_cell.length_b   1.000
_cell.length_c   1.000
_cell.angle_alpha   90.00
_cell.angle_beta   90.00
_cell.angle_gamma   90.00
#
_symmetry.space_group_name_H-M   'P 1'
#
loop_
_entity.id
_entity.type
_entity.pdbx_description
1 polymer ?
#
loop_
_entity_poly.entity_id
_entity_poly.type
_entity_poly.pdbx_seq_one_letter_code
_entity_poly.pdbx_strand_id
1 'polypeptide(L)'
;MLQDGADTPIHRHLLTENDWMVISNFRDVLRHFANALKALEGDAQVRIRKGGELVAYGTAWDIIQAFEYLLGKLEEAKTMAKDLPDPGHFAVNVELGWKNWTNITRSSLSIRCIMSYSAIALHPALRLQWFEEAWAHRPDSSKRFR
;
A
#
# COMPACT_ATOMS: atom_id res chain seq x y z
N MET A 1 -22.72 -52.57 -29.74
CA MET A 1 -22.76 -52.76 -28.28
C MET A 1 -21.71 -51.84 -27.68
N LEU A 2 -22.20 -50.85 -26.94
CA LEU A 2 -21.59 -50.03 -25.88
C LEU A 2 -20.14 -49.57 -26.05
N GLN A 3 -20.00 -48.24 -26.14
CA GLN A 3 -18.80 -47.48 -25.83
C GLN A 3 -18.37 -47.78 -24.39
N ASP A 4 -17.16 -48.30 -24.21
CA ASP A 4 -16.47 -48.24 -22.91
C ASP A 4 -15.96 -46.81 -22.71
N GLY A 5 -16.87 -45.95 -22.27
CA GLY A 5 -16.55 -44.64 -21.69
C GLY A 5 -16.09 -44.82 -20.25
N ALA A 6 -14.84 -45.24 -20.07
CA ALA A 6 -14.17 -45.26 -18.78
C ALA A 6 -12.81 -44.56 -18.88
N ASP A 7 -12.56 -43.65 -17.93
CA ASP A 7 -11.40 -42.77 -17.78
C ASP A 7 -11.31 -41.54 -18.68
N THR A 8 -12.30 -40.63 -18.56
CA THR A 8 -11.91 -39.22 -18.42
C THR A 8 -11.21 -39.07 -17.08
N PRO A 9 -9.91 -38.72 -17.01
CA PRO A 9 -9.24 -38.57 -15.73
C PRO A 9 -9.80 -37.33 -15.04
N ILE A 10 -10.68 -37.53 -14.06
CA ILE A 10 -11.23 -36.49 -13.18
C ILE A 10 -10.15 -35.99 -12.18
N HIS A 11 -8.90 -36.40 -12.33
CA HIS A 11 -7.77 -35.93 -11.54
C HIS A 11 -6.83 -35.04 -12.35
N ARG A 12 -7.37 -34.06 -13.08
CA ARG A 12 -6.55 -32.94 -13.55
C ARG A 12 -6.31 -32.04 -12.33
N HIS A 13 -5.18 -32.21 -11.64
CA HIS A 13 -4.68 -31.20 -10.71
C HIS A 13 -4.59 -29.89 -11.51
N LEU A 14 -5.59 -29.02 -11.34
CA LEU A 14 -5.78 -27.81 -12.13
C LEU A 14 -4.72 -26.74 -11.85
N LEU A 15 -3.99 -26.88 -10.75
CA LEU A 15 -2.90 -26.01 -10.33
C LEU A 15 -1.62 -26.83 -10.28
N THR A 16 -0.64 -26.40 -11.06
CA THR A 16 0.73 -26.91 -11.02
C THR A 16 1.46 -26.38 -9.78
N GLU A 17 2.63 -26.96 -9.45
CA GLU A 17 3.49 -26.47 -8.37
C GLU A 17 3.86 -24.98 -8.57
N ASN A 18 4.07 -24.57 -9.83
CA ASN A 18 4.35 -23.18 -10.19
C ASN A 18 3.14 -22.27 -9.91
N ASP A 19 1.92 -22.74 -10.17
CA ASP A 19 0.71 -21.95 -9.89
C ASP A 19 0.54 -21.71 -8.38
N TRP A 20 0.83 -22.73 -7.55
CA TRP A 20 0.81 -22.60 -6.10
C TRP A 20 1.88 -21.64 -5.59
N MET A 21 3.07 -21.66 -6.18
CA MET A 21 4.14 -20.70 -5.88
C MET A 21 3.69 -19.26 -6.18
N VAL A 22 3.10 -19.03 -7.36
CA VAL A 22 2.58 -17.71 -7.77
C VAL A 22 1.48 -17.24 -6.82
N ILE A 23 0.54 -18.11 -6.44
CA ILE A 23 -0.53 -17.80 -5.48
C ILE A 23 0.05 -17.43 -4.11
N SER A 24 1.08 -18.16 -3.65
CA SER A 24 1.75 -17.84 -2.39
C SER A 24 2.40 -16.46 -2.43
N ASN A 25 3.07 -16.11 -3.53
CA ASN A 25 3.69 -14.79 -3.69
C ASN A 25 2.63 -13.68 -3.67
N PHE A 26 1.48 -13.88 -4.32
CA PHE A 26 0.36 -12.93 -4.23
C PHE A 26 -0.20 -12.82 -2.82
N ARG A 27 -0.36 -13.94 -2.11
CA ARG A 27 -0.83 -13.94 -0.72
C ARG A 27 0.08 -13.10 0.17
N ASP A 28 1.40 -13.19 -0.01
CA ASP A 28 2.36 -12.45 0.79
C ASP A 28 2.29 -10.94 0.52
N VAL A 29 2.18 -10.54 -0.75
CA VAL A 29 1.96 -9.12 -1.12
C VAL A 29 0.64 -8.60 -0.54
N LEU A 30 -0.47 -9.32 -0.75
CA LEU A 30 -1.80 -8.93 -0.27
C LEU A 30 -1.90 -8.87 1.26
N ARG A 31 -1.12 -9.68 1.98
CA ARG A 31 -1.03 -9.61 3.44
C ARG A 31 -0.51 -8.25 3.91
N HIS A 32 0.45 -7.65 3.21
CA HIS A 32 0.93 -6.32 3.54
C HIS A 32 -0.17 -5.25 3.33
N PHE A 33 -0.96 -5.37 2.25
CA PHE A 33 -2.14 -4.51 2.03
C PHE A 33 -3.17 -4.65 3.14
N ALA A 34 -3.54 -5.86 3.50
CA ALA A 34 -4.51 -6.11 4.56
C ALA A 34 -4.05 -5.52 5.90
N ASN A 35 -2.77 -5.67 6.24
CA ASN A 35 -2.23 -5.12 7.48
C ASN A 35 -2.20 -3.58 7.48
N ALA A 36 -1.80 -2.95 6.37
CA ALA A 36 -1.80 -1.50 6.26
C ALA A 36 -3.21 -0.91 6.33
N LEU A 37 -4.18 -1.53 5.63
CA LEU A 37 -5.58 -1.11 5.70
C LEU A 37 -6.15 -1.26 7.12
N LYS A 38 -5.87 -2.38 7.78
CA LYS A 38 -6.31 -2.61 9.17
C LYS A 38 -5.75 -1.58 10.16
N ALA A 39 -4.54 -1.06 9.90
CA ALA A 39 -3.97 0.03 10.68
C ALA A 39 -4.63 1.38 10.38
N LEU A 40 -5.19 1.56 9.18
CA LEU A 40 -5.88 2.78 8.75
C LEU A 40 -7.38 2.82 9.12
N GLU A 41 -8.01 1.68 9.37
CA GLU A 41 -9.43 1.58 9.76
C GLU A 41 -9.75 2.10 11.18
N GLY A 42 -8.74 2.55 11.93
CA GLY A 42 -8.93 3.06 13.29
C GLY A 42 -9.63 4.42 13.37
N ASP A 43 -10.03 4.80 14.58
CA ASP A 43 -10.76 6.03 14.88
C ASP A 43 -9.85 7.18 15.37
N ALA A 44 -8.53 7.05 15.17
CA ALA A 44 -7.49 7.94 15.67
C ALA A 44 -7.48 8.12 17.20
N GLN A 45 -8.21 7.29 17.95
CA GLN A 45 -8.24 7.39 19.41
C GLN A 45 -7.10 6.61 20.06
N VAL A 46 -6.35 7.32 20.89
CA VAL A 46 -5.30 6.77 21.74
C VAL A 46 -5.94 5.89 22.80
N ARG A 47 -5.64 4.59 22.78
CA ARG A 47 -6.11 3.62 23.77
C ARG A 47 -5.01 2.60 24.07
N ILE A 48 -5.05 1.98 25.25
CA ILE A 48 -4.23 0.81 25.53
C ILE A 48 -4.81 -0.35 24.72
N ARG A 49 -4.02 -0.90 23.80
CA ARG A 49 -4.45 -1.99 22.90
C ARG A 49 -3.89 -3.33 23.36
N LYS A 50 -4.27 -4.41 22.67
CA LYS A 50 -3.71 -5.75 22.93
C LYS A 50 -2.19 -5.68 22.79
N GLY A 51 -1.46 -5.95 23.87
CA GLY A 51 0.00 -5.76 23.97
C GLY A 51 0.43 -4.70 24.99
N GLY A 52 -0.51 -3.93 25.56
CA GLY A 52 -0.21 -2.95 26.61
C GLY A 52 0.32 -1.61 26.06
N GLU A 53 0.49 -1.50 24.75
CA GLU A 53 0.96 -0.27 24.11
C GLU A 53 -0.16 0.77 23.98
N LEU A 54 0.21 2.02 24.22
CA LEU A 54 -0.66 3.18 24.06
C LEU A 54 -0.54 3.69 22.62
N VAL A 55 -1.44 3.24 21.74
CA VAL A 55 -1.37 3.51 20.29
C VAL A 55 -2.73 3.98 19.76
N ALA A 56 -2.70 4.94 18.84
CA ALA A 56 -3.83 5.32 18.00
C ALA A 56 -3.65 4.72 16.60
N TYR A 57 -4.73 4.23 16.00
CA TYR A 57 -4.79 3.72 14.62
C TYR A 57 -5.73 4.59 13.80
N GLY A 58 -5.52 4.68 12.48
CA GLY A 58 -6.40 5.42 11.57
C GLY A 58 -6.27 6.94 11.66
N THR A 59 -5.09 7.43 12.04
CA THR A 59 -4.85 8.88 12.04
C THR A 59 -4.64 9.36 10.60
N ALA A 60 -5.04 10.60 10.31
CA ALA A 60 -4.95 11.13 8.93
C ALA A 60 -3.51 11.27 8.42
N TRP A 61 -2.51 11.34 9.32
CA TRP A 61 -1.09 11.40 8.96
C TRP A 61 -0.50 10.01 8.67
N ASP A 62 -1.08 8.93 9.21
CA ASP A 62 -0.64 7.55 8.92
C ASP A 62 -0.94 7.14 7.49
N ILE A 63 -1.88 7.84 6.83
CA ILE A 63 -2.25 7.57 5.43
C ILE A 63 -1.01 7.64 4.53
N ILE A 64 -0.26 8.74 4.55
CA ILE A 64 0.91 8.91 3.66
C ILE A 64 1.96 7.83 3.94
N GLN A 65 2.24 7.55 5.21
CA GLN A 65 3.22 6.52 5.60
C GLN A 65 2.78 5.11 5.15
N ALA A 66 1.49 4.78 5.28
CA ALA A 66 0.94 3.52 4.80
C ALA A 66 1.03 3.41 3.27
N PHE A 67 0.81 4.51 2.54
CA PHE A 67 0.99 4.55 1.09
C PHE A 67 2.46 4.31 0.68
N GLU A 68 3.42 4.98 1.30
CA GLU A 68 4.85 4.78 1.04
C GLU A 68 5.28 3.34 1.35
N TYR A 69 4.84 2.80 2.48
CA TYR A 69 5.09 1.41 2.86
C TYR A 69 4.57 0.43 1.81
N LEU A 70 3.32 0.59 1.34
CA LEU A 70 2.73 -0.30 0.33
C LEU A 70 3.43 -0.18 -1.03
N LEU A 71 3.86 1.03 -1.42
CA LEU A 71 4.64 1.23 -2.64
C LEU A 71 5.98 0.50 -2.56
N GLY A 72 6.68 0.60 -1.42
CA GLY A 72 7.92 -0.14 -1.17
C GLY A 72 7.73 -1.65 -1.25
N LYS A 73 6.61 -2.20 -0.72
CA LYS A 73 6.30 -3.64 -0.84
C LYS A 73 6.03 -4.09 -2.27
N LEU A 74 5.44 -3.24 -3.11
CA LEU A 74 5.30 -3.53 -4.53
C LEU A 74 6.65 -3.50 -5.27
N GLU A 75 7.57 -2.62 -4.88
CA GLU A 75 8.93 -2.56 -5.46
C GLU A 75 9.79 -3.76 -5.06
N GLU A 76 9.70 -4.20 -3.80
CA GLU A 76 10.26 -5.48 -3.35
C GLU A 76 9.70 -6.64 -4.18
N ALA A 77 8.37 -6.69 -4.35
CA ALA A 77 7.71 -7.73 -5.15
C ALA A 77 8.12 -7.71 -6.63
N LYS A 78 8.36 -6.53 -7.22
CA LYS A 78 8.92 -6.42 -8.58
C LYS A 78 10.32 -7.00 -8.68
N THR A 79 11.12 -6.81 -7.65
CA THR A 79 12.48 -7.36 -7.60
C THR A 79 12.42 -8.88 -7.51
N MET A 80 11.61 -9.42 -6.59
CA MET A 80 11.36 -10.87 -6.48
C MET A 80 10.82 -11.47 -7.79
N ALA A 81 9.96 -10.73 -8.50
CA ALA A 81 9.39 -11.22 -9.76
C ALA A 81 10.44 -11.46 -10.87
N LYS A 82 11.60 -10.80 -10.82
CA LYS A 82 12.69 -11.01 -11.79
C LYS A 82 13.42 -12.34 -11.58
N ASP A 83 13.40 -12.85 -10.36
CA ASP A 83 14.11 -14.07 -9.98
C ASP A 83 13.24 -15.33 -10.14
N LEU A 84 11.97 -15.17 -10.54
CA LEU A 84 11.04 -16.29 -10.74
C LEU A 84 11.30 -17.00 -12.08
N PRO A 85 11.23 -18.36 -12.11
CA PRO A 85 11.42 -19.14 -13.33
C PRO A 85 10.38 -18.85 -14.42
N ASP A 86 9.15 -18.53 -14.02
CA ASP A 86 8.07 -18.04 -14.88
C ASP A 86 7.34 -16.88 -14.18
N PRO A 87 7.76 -15.62 -14.44
CA PRO A 87 7.15 -14.46 -13.83
C PRO A 87 5.72 -14.16 -14.34
N GLY A 88 5.29 -14.80 -15.44
CA GLY A 88 4.21 -14.39 -16.34
C GLY A 88 3.13 -13.46 -15.76
N HIS A 89 2.18 -14.03 -15.03
CA HIS A 89 1.06 -13.27 -14.47
C HIS A 89 1.43 -12.47 -13.20
N PHE A 90 2.41 -12.94 -12.42
CA PHE A 90 2.80 -12.28 -11.18
C PHE A 90 3.47 -10.93 -11.45
N ALA A 91 4.47 -10.90 -12.32
CA ALA A 91 5.22 -9.70 -12.66
C ALA A 91 4.32 -8.62 -13.28
N VAL A 92 3.48 -9.00 -14.24
CA VAL A 92 2.55 -8.08 -14.92
C VAL A 92 1.56 -7.48 -13.93
N ASN A 93 0.97 -8.30 -13.05
CA ASN A 93 0.00 -7.82 -12.07
C ASN A 93 0.64 -6.94 -10.99
N VAL A 94 1.86 -7.24 -10.54
CA VAL A 94 2.60 -6.37 -9.61
C VAL A 94 2.94 -5.03 -10.28
N GLU A 95 3.31 -5.04 -11.56
CA GLU A 95 3.57 -3.82 -12.31
C GLU A 95 2.32 -2.97 -12.49
N LEU A 96 1.19 -3.58 -12.87
CA LEU A 96 -0.11 -2.92 -12.96
C LEU A 96 -0.56 -2.37 -11.61
N GLY A 97 -0.37 -3.14 -10.54
CA GLY A 97 -0.61 -2.70 -9.17
C GLY A 97 0.19 -1.44 -8.84
N TRP A 98 1.51 -1.46 -9.05
CA TRP A 98 2.38 -0.31 -8.79
C TRP A 98 2.00 0.92 -9.62
N LYS A 99 1.68 0.75 -10.91
CA LYS A 99 1.22 1.84 -11.78
C LYS A 99 -0.10 2.43 -11.28
N ASN A 100 -1.06 1.58 -10.93
CA ASN A 100 -2.34 2.01 -10.39
C ASN A 100 -2.16 2.78 -9.07
N TRP A 101 -1.37 2.24 -8.13
CA TRP A 101 -1.07 2.91 -6.86
C TRP A 101 -0.39 4.26 -7.07
N THR A 102 0.59 4.32 -7.98
CA THR A 102 1.28 5.57 -8.34
C THR A 102 0.33 6.60 -8.96
N ASN A 103 -0.64 6.16 -9.75
CA ASN A 103 -1.64 7.04 -10.34
C ASN A 103 -2.65 7.54 -9.30
N ILE A 104 -3.09 6.68 -8.38
CA ILE A 104 -3.97 7.06 -7.28
C ILE A 104 -3.25 8.05 -6.35
N THR A 105 -1.98 7.82 -6.03
CA THR A 105 -1.20 8.76 -5.21
C THR A 105 -0.98 10.10 -5.90
N ARG A 106 -0.71 10.11 -7.20
CA ARG A 106 -0.57 11.37 -7.97
C ARG A 106 -1.88 12.13 -8.15
N SER A 107 -2.98 11.44 -8.44
CA SER A 107 -4.24 12.07 -8.86
C SER A 107 -5.24 12.29 -7.71
N SER A 108 -5.44 11.28 -6.84
CA SER A 108 -6.44 11.34 -5.76
C SER A 108 -5.86 11.80 -4.43
N LEU A 109 -4.57 11.54 -4.17
CA LEU A 109 -3.94 12.01 -2.94
C LEU A 109 -3.79 13.53 -2.95
N SER A 110 -3.62 14.22 -4.08
CA SER A 110 -3.43 15.69 -4.08
C SER A 110 -4.60 16.49 -3.45
N ILE A 111 -5.83 15.97 -3.53
CA ILE A 111 -7.02 16.64 -2.97
C ILE A 111 -7.24 16.28 -1.49
N ARG A 112 -6.97 15.03 -1.06
CA ARG A 112 -7.04 14.62 0.36
C ARG A 112 -5.78 14.98 1.15
N CYS A 113 -4.66 15.20 0.45
CA CYS A 113 -3.37 15.63 1.00
C CYS A 113 -3.40 17.01 1.63
N ILE A 114 -4.35 17.90 1.36
CA ILE A 114 -4.40 19.15 2.12
C ILE A 114 -4.54 18.82 3.62
N MET A 115 -5.36 17.85 4.00
CA MET A 115 -5.50 17.44 5.40
C MET A 115 -4.26 16.70 5.92
N SER A 116 -3.65 15.81 5.13
CA SER A 116 -2.46 15.05 5.56
C SER A 116 -1.17 15.90 5.58
N TYR A 117 -0.93 16.78 4.59
CA TYR A 117 0.15 17.77 4.62
C TYR A 117 -0.09 18.81 5.70
N SER A 118 -1.33 19.26 5.94
CA SER A 118 -1.62 20.13 7.09
C SER A 118 -1.33 19.41 8.40
N ALA A 119 -1.74 18.14 8.53
CA ALA A 119 -1.45 17.35 9.72
C ALA A 119 0.05 17.15 9.95
N ILE A 120 0.85 16.89 8.90
CA ILE A 120 2.31 16.80 8.97
C ILE A 120 2.94 18.16 9.28
N ALA A 121 2.52 19.23 8.59
CA ALA A 121 3.03 20.58 8.82
C ALA A 121 2.71 21.09 10.24
N LEU A 122 1.56 20.68 10.78
CA LEU A 122 1.11 20.98 12.14
C LEU A 122 1.58 19.94 13.17
N HIS A 123 2.25 18.86 12.75
CA HIS A 123 2.71 17.82 13.67
C HIS A 123 3.93 18.32 14.45
N PRO A 124 3.87 18.36 15.80
CA PRO A 124 4.90 19.00 16.62
C PRO A 124 6.28 18.36 16.48
N ALA A 125 6.38 17.11 16.01
CA ALA A 125 7.65 16.43 15.74
C ALA A 125 8.16 16.53 14.28
N LEU A 126 7.30 16.86 13.29
CA LEU A 126 7.69 16.89 11.86
C LEU A 126 7.94 18.32 11.33
N ARG A 127 7.77 19.32 12.21
CA ARG A 127 8.23 20.73 12.17
C ARG A 127 8.01 21.53 10.87
N LEU A 128 7.37 22.68 11.05
CA LEU A 128 7.22 23.79 10.08
C LEU A 128 8.52 24.28 9.38
N GLN A 129 9.71 23.81 9.74
CA GLN A 129 10.98 24.31 9.18
C GLN A 129 11.07 24.15 7.67
N TRP A 130 10.64 23.01 7.12
CA TRP A 130 10.60 22.85 5.65
C TRP A 130 9.65 23.88 5.00
N PHE A 131 8.49 24.14 5.62
CA PHE A 131 7.53 25.13 5.12
C PHE A 131 8.07 26.56 5.26
N GLU A 132 8.74 26.89 6.37
CA GLU A 132 9.37 28.18 6.60
C GLU A 132 10.49 28.43 5.59
N GLU A 133 11.34 27.45 5.30
CA GLU A 133 12.40 27.55 4.28
C GLU A 133 11.84 27.64 2.86
N ALA A 134 10.84 26.81 2.51
CA ALA A 134 10.25 26.79 1.18
C ALA A 134 9.39 28.03 0.87
N TRP A 135 8.81 28.69 1.89
CA TRP A 135 8.01 29.91 1.75
C TRP A 135 8.72 31.20 2.17
N ALA A 136 9.92 31.15 2.75
CA ALA A 136 10.72 32.34 3.09
C ALA A 136 10.98 33.26 1.90
N HIS A 137 10.98 32.72 0.68
CA HIS A 137 11.23 33.47 -0.55
C HIS A 137 9.99 34.11 -1.19
N ARG A 138 8.80 34.04 -0.57
CA ARG A 138 7.56 34.67 -1.08
C ARG A 138 7.19 35.91 -0.26
N PRO A 139 7.53 37.13 -0.72
CA PRO A 139 7.47 38.35 0.09
C PRO A 139 6.06 38.93 0.38
N ASP A 140 4.96 38.22 0.16
CA ASP A 140 3.60 38.81 0.25
C ASP A 140 2.54 38.00 1.02
N SER A 141 2.92 36.96 1.78
CA SER A 141 1.93 36.13 2.49
C SER A 141 1.72 36.50 3.97
N SER A 142 2.56 37.35 4.55
CA SER A 142 2.55 37.69 5.98
C SER A 142 1.49 38.72 6.40
N LYS A 143 0.74 39.30 5.46
CA LYS A 143 -0.26 40.37 5.76
C LYS A 143 -1.71 39.90 5.86
N ARG A 144 -2.00 38.60 5.70
CA ARG A 144 -3.39 38.11 5.57
C ARG A 144 -3.99 37.48 6.84
N PHE A 145 -3.24 37.37 7.93
CA PHE A 145 -3.69 36.71 9.16
C PHE A 145 -3.40 37.52 10.44
N ARG A 146 -3.47 38.86 10.36
CA ARG A 146 -3.50 39.71 11.55
C ARG A 146 -4.83 40.44 11.63
#